data_AF-A0A3A5QJJ0-F1
#
_entry.id   AF-A0A3A5QJJ0-F1
#
_cell.length_a   1.000
_cell.length_b   1.000
_cell.length_c   1.000
_cell.angle_alpha   90.00
_cell.angle_beta   90.00
_cell.angle_gamma   90.00
#
_symmetry.space_group_name_H-M   'P 1'
#
loop_
_entity.id
_entity.type
_entity.pdbx_description
1 polymer ?
#
loop_
_entity_poly.entity_id
_entity_poly.type
_entity_poly.pdbx_seq_one_letter_code
_entity_poly.pdbx_strand_id
1 'polypeptide(L)'
;MMKTKQQKNNSVTVVNKDQIQSYIMTTAKYDFSVYEKRILYRIVEMAQGELQGVRFATDCKKIEHTLFDTVHITMPIASLLNGESDENYTRVKQAL
;
A
#
# COMPACT_ATOMS: atom_id res chain seq x y z
N MET A 1 -7.49 -26.66 42.46
CA MET A 1 -8.03 -26.72 41.08
C MET A 1 -7.69 -25.39 40.40
N MET A 2 -6.70 -25.39 39.51
CA MET A 2 -6.12 -24.18 38.89
C MET A 2 -7.10 -23.56 37.88
N LYS A 3 -7.31 -22.25 37.97
CA LYS A 3 -8.04 -21.47 36.96
C LYS A 3 -7.15 -21.29 35.73
N THR A 4 -7.49 -21.94 34.63
CA THR A 4 -6.82 -21.75 33.33
C THR A 4 -7.17 -20.35 32.81
N LYS A 5 -6.19 -19.44 32.82
CA LYS A 5 -6.30 -18.16 32.12
C LYS A 5 -6.38 -18.45 30.61
N GLN A 6 -7.50 -18.13 29.99
CA GLN A 6 -7.61 -18.10 28.54
C GLN A 6 -6.70 -16.97 28.02
N GLN A 7 -5.55 -17.33 27.47
CA GLN A 7 -4.79 -16.42 26.61
C GLN A 7 -5.55 -16.31 25.28
N LYS A 8 -6.16 -15.14 25.05
CA LYS A 8 -6.63 -14.76 23.71
C LYS A 8 -5.40 -14.48 22.86
N ASN A 9 -5.05 -15.42 22.01
CA ASN A 9 -4.04 -15.21 20.98
C ASN A 9 -4.72 -14.42 19.84
N ASN A 10 -4.53 -13.10 19.80
CA ASN A 10 -4.86 -12.32 18.61
C ASN A 10 -3.85 -12.65 17.52
N SER A 11 -4.09 -13.71 16.76
CA SER A 11 -3.31 -14.01 15.55
C SER A 11 -3.62 -12.93 14.50
N VAL A 12 -2.70 -12.00 14.30
CA VAL A 12 -2.77 -11.05 13.17
C VAL A 12 -2.54 -11.85 11.89
N THR A 13 -3.60 -12.09 11.13
CA THR A 13 -3.49 -12.73 9.81
C THR A 13 -2.95 -11.71 8.81
N VAL A 14 -1.70 -11.86 8.40
CA VAL A 14 -1.11 -11.04 7.33
C VAL A 14 -1.50 -11.64 5.98
N VAL A 15 -2.40 -10.96 5.26
CA VAL A 15 -2.77 -11.32 3.89
C VAL A 15 -1.92 -10.50 2.92
N ASN A 16 -0.94 -11.13 2.29
CA ASN A 16 -0.13 -10.51 1.25
C ASN A 16 -0.92 -10.46 -0.06
N LYS A 17 -0.77 -9.35 -0.80
CA LYS A 17 -1.36 -9.20 -2.13
C LYS A 17 -0.32 -9.52 -3.20
N ASP A 18 -0.76 -10.16 -4.27
CA ASP A 18 0.08 -10.42 -5.43
C ASP A 18 0.30 -9.13 -6.23
N GLN A 19 1.56 -8.86 -6.56
CA GLN A 19 1.94 -7.74 -7.41
C GLN A 19 2.79 -8.19 -8.58
N ILE A 20 2.43 -7.69 -9.76
CA ILE A 20 3.16 -7.94 -11.00
C ILE A 20 3.90 -6.64 -11.35
N GLN A 21 5.23 -6.73 -11.43
CA GLN A 21 6.12 -5.58 -11.62
C GLN A 21 7.12 -5.86 -12.73
N SER A 22 7.56 -4.81 -13.43
CA SER A 22 8.62 -4.94 -14.42
C SER A 22 9.96 -5.28 -13.75
N TYR A 23 10.83 -6.00 -14.47
CA TYR A 23 12.17 -6.31 -14.01
C TYR A 23 13.03 -5.04 -13.78
N ILE A 24 12.90 -4.06 -14.68
CA ILE A 24 13.62 -2.77 -14.59
C ILE A 24 13.25 -2.06 -13.29
N MET A 25 11.96 -1.97 -12.98
CA MET A 25 11.49 -1.35 -11.74
C MET A 25 11.94 -2.12 -10.49
N THR A 26 11.96 -3.46 -10.59
CA THR A 26 12.44 -4.33 -9.50
C THR A 26 13.93 -4.13 -9.21
N THR A 27 14.71 -3.78 -10.24
CA THR A 27 16.14 -3.49 -10.10
C THR A 27 16.37 -2.06 -9.60
N ALA A 28 15.64 -1.08 -10.15
CA ALA A 28 15.79 0.32 -9.75
C ALA A 28 15.42 0.57 -8.27
N LYS A 29 14.45 -0.18 -7.73
CA LYS A 29 14.01 0.01 -6.34
C LYS A 29 15.02 -0.43 -5.28
N TYR A 30 16.14 -1.09 -5.62
CA TYR A 30 17.06 -1.59 -4.58
C TYR A 30 17.56 -0.46 -3.67
N ASP A 31 17.84 0.71 -4.25
CA ASP A 31 18.36 1.90 -3.56
C ASP A 31 17.30 2.68 -2.75
N PHE A 32 16.02 2.29 -2.86
CA PHE A 32 14.93 3.02 -2.21
C PHE A 32 14.83 2.65 -0.73
N SER A 33 14.45 3.64 0.08
CA SER A 33 14.01 3.45 1.46
C SER A 33 12.76 2.56 1.53
N VAL A 34 12.47 2.06 2.74
CA VAL A 34 11.28 1.24 2.99
C VAL A 34 9.99 2.00 2.64
N TYR A 35 9.95 3.32 2.85
CA TYR A 35 8.74 4.13 2.60
C TYR A 35 8.53 4.38 1.11
N GLU A 36 9.60 4.69 0.36
CA GLU A 36 9.54 4.84 -1.10
C GLU A 36 9.10 3.51 -1.76
N LYS A 37 9.63 2.38 -1.29
CA LYS A 37 9.18 1.04 -1.74
C LYS A 37 7.69 0.82 -1.50
N ARG A 38 7.15 1.22 -0.34
CA ARG A 38 5.71 1.12 -0.04
C ARG A 38 4.86 1.98 -0.96
N ILE A 39 5.28 3.21 -1.24
CA ILE A 39 4.61 4.11 -2.19
C ILE A 39 4.55 3.45 -3.57
N LEU A 40 5.67 2.96 -4.06
CA LEU A 40 5.75 2.28 -5.36
C LEU A 40 4.83 1.05 -5.43
N TYR A 41 4.82 0.23 -4.38
CA TYR A 41 3.94 -0.93 -4.31
C TYR A 41 2.46 -0.53 -4.32
N ARG A 42 2.05 0.52 -3.60
CA ARG A 42 0.65 0.97 -3.67
C ARG A 42 0.25 1.52 -5.03
N ILE A 43 1.16 2.18 -5.73
CA ILE A 43 0.90 2.65 -7.12
C ILE A 43 0.67 1.45 -8.04
N VAL A 44 1.52 0.43 -7.98
CA VAL A 44 1.38 -0.81 -8.77
C VAL A 44 0.06 -1.51 -8.46
N GLU A 45 -0.31 -1.59 -7.18
CA GLU A 45 -1.60 -2.17 -6.76
C GLU A 45 -2.79 -1.46 -7.40
N MET A 46 -2.77 -0.12 -7.38
CA MET A 46 -3.84 0.69 -7.94
C MET A 46 -3.90 0.55 -9.46
N ALA A 47 -2.76 0.56 -10.16
CA ALA A 47 -2.72 0.33 -11.60
C ALA A 47 -3.25 -1.07 -11.97
N GLN A 48 -2.89 -2.12 -11.22
CA GLN A 48 -3.43 -3.46 -11.45
C GLN A 48 -4.93 -3.54 -11.18
N GLY A 49 -5.43 -2.86 -10.14
CA GLY A 49 -6.86 -2.77 -9.85
C GLY A 49 -7.64 -2.08 -10.97
N GLU A 50 -7.06 -1.03 -11.57
CA GLU A 50 -7.64 -0.33 -12.73
C GLU A 50 -7.75 -1.25 -13.95
N LEU A 51 -6.68 -1.99 -14.26
CA LEU A 51 -6.68 -2.97 -15.36
C LEU A 51 -7.71 -4.09 -15.16
N GLN A 52 -8.02 -4.44 -13.91
CA GLN A 52 -9.05 -5.42 -13.55
C GLN A 52 -10.47 -4.84 -13.52
N GLY A 53 -10.64 -3.53 -13.71
CA GLY A 53 -11.95 -2.86 -13.65
C GLY A 53 -12.50 -2.69 -12.23
N VAL A 54 -11.65 -2.77 -11.20
CA VAL A 54 -12.06 -2.56 -9.79
C VAL A 54 -12.43 -1.09 -9.59
N ARG A 55 -13.60 -0.83 -8.99
CA ARG A 55 -14.03 0.53 -8.65
C ARG A 55 -13.40 0.99 -7.34
N PHE A 56 -12.68 2.10 -7.37
CA PHE A 56 -12.01 2.70 -6.20
C PHE A 56 -12.91 3.59 -5.31
N ALA A 57 -14.21 3.66 -5.63
CA ALA A 57 -15.12 4.69 -5.12
C ALA A 57 -15.32 4.71 -3.59
N THR A 58 -15.06 3.60 -2.88
CA THR A 58 -15.31 3.49 -1.43
C THR A 58 -14.12 3.88 -0.55
N ASP A 59 -12.90 3.95 -1.10
CA ASP A 59 -11.67 3.99 -0.30
C ASP A 59 -10.93 5.34 -0.36
N CYS A 60 -11.58 6.39 -0.85
CA CYS A 60 -10.95 7.69 -1.19
C CYS A 60 -9.77 7.57 -2.17
N LYS A 61 -9.66 6.44 -2.88
CA LYS A 61 -8.65 6.19 -3.90
C LYS A 61 -9.18 6.66 -5.25
N LYS A 62 -8.34 7.32 -6.03
CA LYS A 62 -8.71 7.83 -7.35
C LYS A 62 -7.53 7.74 -8.30
N ILE A 63 -7.81 7.35 -9.54
CA ILE A 63 -6.88 7.44 -10.66
C ILE A 63 -7.56 8.31 -11.70
N GLU A 64 -6.90 9.37 -12.13
CA GLU A 64 -7.40 10.28 -13.16
C GLU A 64 -6.39 10.39 -14.28
N HIS A 65 -6.83 10.04 -15.48
CA HIS A 65 -6.07 10.25 -16.70
C HIS A 65 -6.38 11.63 -17.24
N THR A 66 -5.37 12.47 -17.35
CA THR A 66 -5.50 13.80 -17.95
C THR A 66 -5.44 13.72 -19.47
N LEU A 67 -5.77 14.83 -20.13
CA LEU A 67 -5.65 14.99 -21.59
C LEU A 67 -4.20 14.92 -22.11
N PHE A 68 -3.19 14.95 -21.23
CA PHE A 68 -1.77 15.02 -21.59
C PHE A 68 -0.99 13.78 -21.12
N ASP A 69 -1.64 12.61 -21.08
CA ASP A 69 -1.07 11.34 -20.63
C ASP A 69 -0.47 11.38 -19.20
N THR A 70 -0.79 12.42 -18.43
CA THR A 70 -0.45 12.49 -17.01
C THR A 70 -1.49 11.75 -16.21
N VAL A 71 -1.04 10.91 -15.27
CA VAL A 71 -1.91 10.17 -14.36
C VAL A 71 -1.83 10.80 -12.98
N HIS A 72 -2.96 11.26 -12.45
CA HIS A 72 -3.07 11.70 -11.06
C HIS A 72 -3.59 10.56 -10.18
N ILE A 73 -2.80 10.20 -9.17
CA ILE A 73 -3.14 9.16 -8.20
C ILE A 73 -3.42 9.82 -6.85
N THR A 74 -4.62 9.62 -6.33
CA THR A 74 -5.02 10.05 -4.99
C THR A 74 -5.24 8.83 -4.12
N MET A 75 -4.67 8.81 -2.92
CA MET A 75 -4.94 7.77 -1.92
C MET A 75 -4.79 8.35 -0.50
N PRO A 76 -5.50 7.81 0.50
CA PRO A 76 -5.31 8.23 1.89
C PRO A 76 -3.94 7.77 2.39
N ILE A 77 -3.24 8.64 3.14
CA ILE A 77 -1.89 8.38 3.65
C ILE A 77 -1.81 7.10 4.51
N ALA A 78 -2.91 6.75 5.17
CA ALA A 78 -3.06 5.50 5.91
C ALA A 78 -2.82 4.23 5.04
N SER A 79 -3.06 4.31 3.73
CA SER A 79 -2.78 3.20 2.80
C SER A 79 -1.27 2.88 2.68
N LEU A 80 -0.41 3.83 3.03
CA LEU A 80 1.05 3.71 2.97
C LEU A 80 1.68 3.24 4.29
N LEU A 81 0.87 3.15 5.35
CA LEU A 81 1.28 2.73 6.68
C LEU A 81 1.12 1.23 6.88
N ASN A 82 1.90 0.67 7.81
CA ASN A 82 1.86 -0.75 8.13
C ASN A 82 0.84 -1.05 9.25
N GLY A 83 -0.45 -0.96 8.91
CA GLY A 83 -1.55 -1.23 9.85
C GLY A 83 -1.82 -0.09 10.84
N GLU A 84 -2.68 -0.37 11.82
CA GLU A 84 -3.29 0.65 12.71
C GLU A 84 -2.32 1.30 13.71
N SER A 85 -1.16 0.69 13.96
CA SER A 85 -0.17 1.18 14.94
C SER A 85 1.02 1.95 14.34
N ASP A 86 1.09 2.06 13.01
CA ASP A 86 2.19 2.78 12.34
C ASP A 86 1.86 4.26 12.19
N GLU A 87 2.34 5.10 13.10
CA GLU A 87 2.11 6.56 13.10
C GLU A 87 3.20 7.35 12.33
N ASN A 88 4.02 6.70 11.49
CA ASN A 88 5.16 7.33 10.83
C ASN A 88 4.79 8.18 9.59
N TYR A 89 3.73 8.98 9.68
CA TYR A 89 3.26 9.87 8.60
C TYR A 89 4.36 10.80 8.08
N THR A 90 5.22 11.31 8.96
CA THR A 90 6.30 12.24 8.60
C THR A 90 7.31 11.60 7.64
N ARG A 91 7.65 10.33 7.85
CA ARG A 91 8.61 9.62 6.99
C ARG A 91 8.01 9.29 5.63
N VAL A 92 6.73 8.96 5.58
CA VAL A 92 5.99 8.80 4.33
C VAL A 92 5.97 10.12 3.55
N LYS A 93 5.73 11.25 4.22
CA LYS A 93 5.76 12.57 3.59
C LYS A 93 7.13 13.00 3.10
N GLN A 94 8.21 12.57 3.76
CA GLN A 94 9.59 12.83 3.33
C GLN A 94 10.00 12.00 2.11
N ALA A 95 9.28 10.90 1.85
CA ALA A 95 9.53 9.99 0.73
C ALA A 95 8.69 10.31 -0.52
N LEU A 96 7.83 11.34 -0.46
CA LEU A 96 7.06 11.87 -1.58
C LEU A 96 7.78 13.08 -2.17
#